data_AF-A7RUU4-F1
#
_entry.id   AF-A7RUU4-F1
#
_cell.length_a   1.000
_cell.length_b   1.000
_cell.length_c   1.000
_cell.angle_alpha   90.00
_cell.angle_beta   90.00
_cell.angle_gamma   90.00
#
_symmetry.space_group_name_H-M   'P 1'
#
loop_
_entity.id
_entity.type
_entity.pdbx_description
1 polymer ?
#
loop_
_entity_poly.entity_id
_entity_poly.type
_entity_poly.pdbx_seq_one_letter_code
_entity_poly.pdbx_strand_id
1 'polypeptide(L)'
;LDNAEINNIIKITGLQYNKKYKSEDDLKSLRYGHLMIMTDQDQDGSHIKGLVINFIHSNWPGLLKLGFVEQFITPIVKVSKGKEEHSFYSIPEYEEWKAGNANHKSWKVKYYKG
;
A
#
# COMPACT_ATOMS: atom_id res chain seq x y z
N LEU A 1 4.45 -14.47 -22.48
CA LEU A 1 4.36 -14.70 -21.01
C LEU A 1 5.72 -14.44 -20.38
N ASP A 2 6.47 -13.47 -20.90
CA ASP A 2 7.94 -13.45 -20.77
C ASP A 2 8.42 -12.56 -19.63
N ASN A 3 7.51 -11.82 -18.98
CA ASN A 3 7.85 -11.04 -17.81
C ASN A 3 8.04 -11.96 -16.59
N ALA A 4 9.27 -12.03 -16.08
CA ALA A 4 9.65 -12.91 -14.99
C ALA A 4 8.96 -12.54 -13.66
N GLU A 5 8.80 -11.25 -13.38
CA GLU A 5 8.23 -10.73 -12.14
C GLU A 5 6.75 -11.12 -12.01
N ILE A 6 5.96 -10.91 -13.06
CA ILE A 6 4.54 -11.31 -13.13
C ILE A 6 4.41 -12.82 -12.92
N ASN A 7 5.24 -13.61 -13.60
CA ASN A 7 5.22 -15.07 -13.43
C ASN A 7 5.56 -15.48 -12.00
N ASN A 8 6.50 -14.80 -11.35
CA ASN A 8 6.85 -15.06 -9.96
C ASN A 8 5.68 -14.74 -9.04
N ILE A 9 5.03 -13.59 -9.20
CA ILE A 9 3.83 -13.22 -8.41
C ILE A 9 2.76 -14.30 -8.54
N ILE A 10 2.45 -14.73 -9.76
CA ILE A 10 1.44 -15.76 -10.02
C ILE A 10 1.80 -17.09 -9.35
N LYS A 11 3.05 -17.55 -9.50
CA LYS A 11 3.53 -18.79 -8.90
C LYS A 11 3.54 -18.74 -7.37
N ILE A 12 3.95 -17.63 -6.78
CA ILE A 12 4.02 -17.44 -5.33
C ILE A 12 2.62 -17.43 -4.72
N THR A 13 1.70 -16.66 -5.32
CA THR A 13 0.32 -16.52 -4.83
C THR A 13 -0.57 -17.73 -5.17
N GLY A 14 -0.19 -18.54 -6.15
CA GLY A 14 -1.01 -19.63 -6.65
C GLY A 14 -2.14 -19.17 -7.58
N LEU A 15 -2.02 -17.98 -8.17
CA LEU A 15 -2.97 -17.47 -9.15
C LEU A 15 -2.97 -18.34 -10.40
N GLN A 16 -4.13 -18.44 -11.05
CA GLN A 16 -4.30 -19.21 -12.27
C GLN A 16 -5.01 -18.35 -13.32
N TYR A 17 -4.41 -18.24 -14.50
CA TYR A 17 -5.07 -17.63 -15.65
C TYR A 17 -6.36 -18.39 -15.98
N ASN A 18 -7.36 -17.68 -16.49
CA ASN A 18 -8.70 -18.18 -16.82
C ASN A 18 -9.56 -18.68 -15.64
N LYS A 19 -9.02 -18.79 -14.43
CA LYS A 19 -9.81 -19.03 -13.22
C LYS A 19 -10.50 -17.75 -12.78
N LYS A 20 -11.79 -17.83 -12.45
CA LYS A 20 -12.56 -16.69 -11.91
C LYS A 20 -12.69 -16.86 -10.41
N TYR A 21 -12.05 -15.98 -9.64
CA TYR A 21 -12.18 -15.92 -8.18
C TYR A 21 -13.38 -15.04 -7.83
N LYS A 22 -14.43 -15.63 -7.24
CA LYS A 22 -15.70 -14.95 -6.92
C LYS A 22 -16.17 -15.17 -5.49
N SER A 23 -15.63 -16.14 -4.78
CA SER A 23 -16.01 -16.47 -3.40
C SER A 23 -14.79 -16.63 -2.49
N GLU A 24 -15.03 -16.67 -1.18
CA GLU A 24 -14.00 -17.02 -0.20
C GLU A 24 -13.46 -18.44 -0.39
N ASP A 25 -14.29 -19.37 -0.87
CA ASP A 25 -13.82 -20.72 -1.21
C ASP A 25 -12.82 -20.71 -2.37
N ASP A 26 -12.97 -19.79 -3.33
CA ASP A 26 -11.96 -19.61 -4.38
C ASP A 26 -10.64 -19.08 -3.79
N LEU A 27 -10.68 -18.22 -2.77
CA LEU A 27 -9.46 -17.72 -2.10
C LEU A 27 -8.70 -18.85 -1.41
N LYS A 28 -9.37 -19.87 -0.86
CA LYS A 28 -8.72 -21.03 -0.24
C LYS A 28 -7.84 -21.83 -1.21
N SER A 29 -8.06 -21.67 -2.51
CA SER A 29 -7.19 -22.29 -3.53
C SER A 29 -5.88 -21.54 -3.78
N LEU A 30 -5.77 -20.30 -3.30
CA LEU A 30 -4.54 -19.52 -3.32
C LEU A 30 -3.63 -19.94 -2.17
N ARG A 31 -2.33 -19.69 -2.34
CA ARG A 31 -1.33 -19.97 -1.30
C ARG A 31 -1.30 -18.91 -0.20
N TYR A 32 -1.79 -17.73 -0.51
CA TYR A 32 -1.88 -16.58 0.40
C TYR A 32 -3.29 -16.00 0.32
N GLY A 33 -3.84 -15.58 1.45
CA GLY A 33 -5.16 -14.94 1.52
C GLY A 33 -5.15 -13.47 1.11
N HIS A 34 -3.99 -12.81 1.21
CA HIS A 34 -3.81 -11.40 0.89
C HIS A 34 -2.47 -11.15 0.18
N LEU A 35 -2.45 -10.12 -0.66
CA LEU A 35 -1.29 -9.53 -1.32
C LEU A 35 -1.15 -8.10 -0.79
N MET A 36 -0.24 -7.90 0.15
CA MET A 36 0.06 -6.59 0.71
C MET A 36 1.13 -5.87 -0.12
N ILE A 37 0.79 -4.69 -0.61
CA ILE A 37 1.70 -3.83 -1.38
C ILE A 37 2.35 -2.82 -0.43
N MET A 38 3.68 -2.88 -0.36
CA MET A 38 4.51 -1.95 0.41
C MET A 38 5.39 -1.18 -0.57
N THR A 39 5.14 0.12 -0.69
CA THR A 39 5.93 1.02 -1.52
C THR A 39 6.16 2.33 -0.78
N ASP A 40 7.18 3.06 -1.22
CA ASP A 40 7.48 4.38 -0.67
C ASP A 40 6.29 5.32 -0.84
N GLN A 41 6.13 6.25 0.11
CA GLN A 41 5.08 7.25 0.09
C GLN A 41 5.49 8.44 -0.78
N ASP A 42 5.74 8.14 -2.05
CA ASP A 42 5.99 9.11 -3.10
C ASP A 42 5.14 8.80 -4.34
N GLN A 43 5.40 9.55 -5.41
CA GLN A 43 4.66 9.42 -6.65
C GLN A 43 4.96 8.09 -7.36
N ASP A 44 6.22 7.62 -7.30
CA ASP A 44 6.64 6.39 -7.96
C ASP A 44 6.08 5.15 -7.24
N GLY A 45 6.06 5.16 -5.91
CA GLY A 45 5.39 4.14 -5.11
C GLY A 45 3.89 4.10 -5.39
N SER A 46 3.26 5.25 -5.66
CA SER A 46 1.86 5.32 -6.09
C SER A 46 1.64 4.76 -7.50
N HIS A 47 2.56 5.00 -8.43
CA HIS A 47 2.53 4.39 -9.75
C HIS A 47 2.70 2.86 -9.69
N ILE A 48 3.64 2.35 -8.89
CA ILE A 48 3.84 0.90 -8.69
C ILE A 48 2.58 0.26 -8.12
N LYS A 49 1.98 0.87 -7.08
CA LYS A 49 0.68 0.42 -6.51
C LYS A 49 -0.39 0.33 -7.61
N GLY A 50 -0.50 1.36 -8.45
CA GLY A 50 -1.43 1.39 -9.57
C GLY A 50 -1.20 0.26 -10.58
N LEU A 51 0.05 -0.04 -10.93
CA LEU A 51 0.39 -1.13 -11.85
C LEU A 51 -0.01 -2.50 -11.30
N VAL A 52 0.25 -2.77 -10.02
CA VAL A 52 -0.13 -4.04 -9.38
C VAL A 52 -1.65 -4.17 -9.27
N ILE A 53 -2.34 -3.11 -8.86
CA ILE A 53 -3.81 -3.09 -8.80
C ILE A 53 -4.40 -3.33 -10.19
N ASN A 54 -3.87 -2.66 -11.22
CA ASN A 54 -4.33 -2.84 -12.59
C ASN A 54 -4.08 -4.26 -13.11
N PHE A 55 -2.93 -4.85 -12.78
CA PHE A 55 -2.60 -6.23 -13.12
C PHE A 55 -3.62 -7.21 -12.52
N ILE A 56 -3.92 -7.08 -11.23
CA ILE A 56 -4.94 -7.91 -10.57
C ILE A 56 -6.34 -7.63 -11.13
N HIS A 57 -6.70 -6.37 -11.33
CA HIS A 57 -8.01 -5.98 -11.86
C HIS A 57 -8.27 -6.55 -13.26
N SER A 58 -7.27 -6.48 -14.14
CA SER A 58 -7.38 -6.89 -15.53
C SER A 58 -7.52 -8.41 -15.69
N ASN A 59 -6.86 -9.18 -14.82
CA ASN A 59 -6.87 -10.65 -14.90
C ASN A 59 -7.95 -11.28 -14.00
N TRP A 60 -8.15 -10.74 -12.79
CA TRP A 60 -9.01 -11.31 -11.74
C TRP A 60 -9.75 -10.22 -10.94
N PRO A 61 -10.69 -9.48 -11.55
CA PRO A 61 -11.36 -8.35 -10.90
C PRO A 61 -12.15 -8.74 -9.64
N GLY A 62 -12.55 -10.01 -9.50
CA GLY A 62 -13.22 -10.50 -8.30
C GLY A 62 -12.33 -10.49 -7.05
N LEU A 63 -11.01 -10.62 -7.20
CA LEU A 63 -10.09 -10.58 -6.07
C LEU A 63 -10.07 -9.22 -5.36
N LEU A 64 -10.25 -8.12 -6.10
CA LEU A 64 -10.32 -6.79 -5.49
C LEU A 64 -11.58 -6.64 -4.61
N LYS A 65 -12.70 -7.24 -5.01
CA LYS A 65 -13.94 -7.22 -4.23
C LYS A 65 -13.86 -8.08 -2.97
N LEU A 66 -12.98 -9.08 -2.99
CA LEU A 66 -12.75 -10.01 -1.88
C LEU A 66 -11.69 -9.52 -0.90
N GLY A 67 -11.14 -8.31 -1.07
CA GLY A 67 -10.10 -7.76 -0.19
C GLY A 67 -8.75 -8.47 -0.30
N PHE A 68 -8.48 -9.14 -1.43
CA PHE A 68 -7.21 -9.84 -1.64
C PHE A 68 -6.03 -8.88 -1.73
N VAL A 69 -6.20 -7.68 -2.28
CA VAL A 69 -5.12 -6.70 -2.42
C VAL A 69 -5.21 -5.68 -1.29
N GLU A 70 -4.15 -5.58 -0.50
CA GLU A 70 -4.01 -4.64 0.60
C GLU A 70 -2.85 -3.69 0.35
N GLN A 71 -2.86 -2.53 1.00
CA GLN A 71 -1.72 -1.63 0.99
C GLN A 71 -1.27 -1.36 2.42
N PHE A 72 0.03 -1.25 2.58
CA PHE A 72 0.64 -0.81 3.82
C PHE A 72 1.36 0.51 3.57
N ILE A 73 0.99 1.53 4.35
CA ILE A 73 1.52 2.89 4.24
C ILE A 73 2.38 3.22 5.46
N THR A 74 3.50 3.91 5.24
CA THR A 74 4.38 4.41 6.30
C THR A 74 4.21 5.92 6.44
N PRO A 75 4.44 6.50 7.62
CA PRO A 75 4.34 7.95 7.75
C PRO A 75 5.47 8.66 6.99
N ILE A 76 5.15 9.78 6.35
CA ILE A 76 6.11 10.62 5.63
C ILE A 76 6.75 11.69 6.51
N VAL A 77 6.05 12.09 7.58
CA VAL A 77 6.53 13.08 8.55
C VAL A 77 6.21 12.56 9.93
N LYS A 78 7.20 12.63 10.83
CA LYS A 78 6.99 12.41 12.25
C LYS A 78 7.45 13.63 13.01
N VAL A 79 6.60 14.14 13.89
CA VAL A 79 6.94 15.22 14.82
C VAL A 79 7.01 14.65 16.22
N SER A 80 7.95 15.16 17.02
CA SER A 80 8.17 14.69 18.40
C SER A 80 8.47 15.85 19.34
N LYS A 81 7.93 15.78 20.56
CA LYS A 81 8.21 16.73 21.64
C LYS A 81 8.19 15.99 22.98
N GLY A 82 9.37 15.75 23.55
CA GLY A 82 9.49 14.95 24.77
C GLY A 82 9.02 13.52 24.53
N LYS A 83 7.90 13.13 25.17
CA LYS A 83 7.28 11.81 25.01
C LYS A 83 6.12 11.79 24.00
N GLU A 84 5.70 12.95 23.51
CA GLU A 84 4.61 13.06 22.53
C GLU A 84 5.16 12.89 21.12
N GLU A 85 4.47 12.09 20.31
CA GLU A 85 4.80 11.85 18.92
C GLU A 85 3.54 11.86 18.05
N HIS A 86 3.59 12.52 16.89
CA HIS A 86 2.56 12.43 15.86
C HIS A 86 3.19 12.01 14.53
N SER A 87 2.49 11.14 13.81
CA SER A 87 2.91 10.62 12.52
C SER A 87 1.89 11.01 11.47
N PHE A 88 2.34 11.58 10.37
CA PHE A 88 1.52 12.06 9.26
C PHE A 88 1.83 11.25 8.01
N TYR A 89 0.78 10.88 7.29
CA TYR A 89 0.87 10.02 6.11
C TYR A 89 0.72 10.81 4.80
N SER A 90 0.43 12.11 4.89
CA SER A 90 0.42 13.02 3.75
C SER A 90 0.98 14.41 4.12
N ILE A 91 1.54 15.11 3.12
CA ILE A 91 2.06 16.48 3.33
C ILE A 91 0.92 17.44 3.70
N PRO A 92 -0.27 17.39 3.06
CA PRO A 92 -1.41 18.21 3.46
C PRO A 92 -1.80 18.04 4.93
N GLU A 93 -1.86 16.80 5.44
CA GLU A 93 -2.18 16.51 6.85
C GLU A 93 -1.17 17.14 7.81
N TYR A 94 0.12 17.07 7.46
CA TYR A 94 1.18 17.71 8.25
C TYR A 94 1.07 19.24 8.23
N GLU A 95 0.81 19.86 7.06
CA GLU A 95 0.70 21.31 6.95
C GLU A 95 -0.57 21.85 7.65
N GLU A 96 -1.68 21.11 7.63
CA GLU A 96 -2.88 21.43 8.40
C GLU A 96 -2.59 21.40 9.91
N TRP A 97 -1.93 20.35 10.40
CA TRP A 97 -1.51 20.26 11.81
C TRP A 97 -0.59 21.42 12.19
N LYS A 98 0.37 21.77 11.32
CA LYS A 98 1.32 22.86 11.55
C LYS A 98 0.65 24.23 11.57
N ALA A 99 -0.35 24.46 10.72
CA ALA A 99 -1.13 25.69 10.69
C ALA A 99 -2.02 25.85 11.94
N GLY A 100 -2.61 24.76 12.44
CA GLY A 100 -3.44 24.74 13.65
C GLY A 100 -2.65 24.82 14.96
N ASN A 101 -1.34 24.58 14.93
CA ASN A 101 -0.52 24.47 16.15
C ASN A 101 0.49 25.63 16.27
N ALA A 102 0.13 26.67 17.01
CA ALA A 102 0.97 27.86 17.20
C ALA A 102 2.38 27.56 17.76
N ASN A 103 2.53 26.45 18.50
CA ASN A 103 3.78 26.01 19.11
C ASN A 103 4.56 25.00 18.25
N HIS A 104 4.21 24.79 16.97
CA HIS A 104 4.84 23.80 16.08
C HIS A 104 6.38 23.95 16.00
N LYS A 105 6.92 25.17 16.13
CA LYS A 105 8.37 25.42 16.12
C LYS A 105 9.14 24.73 17.24
N SER A 106 8.47 24.37 18.34
CA SER A 106 9.06 23.64 19.47
C SER A 106 9.13 22.13 19.27
N TRP A 107 8.55 21.62 18.18
CA TRP A 107 8.55 20.19 17.85
C TRP A 107 9.74 19.85 16.96
N LYS A 108 10.38 18.72 17.24
CA LYS A 108 11.39 18.14 16.34
C LYS A 108 10.68 17.45 15.18
N VAL A 109 10.92 17.92 13.97
CA VAL A 109 10.35 17.36 12.73
C VAL A 109 11.35 16.41 12.08
N LYS A 110 10.91 15.21 11.71
CA LYS A 110 11.66 14.24 10.92
C LYS A 110 10.86 13.88 9.67
N TYR A 111 11.48 14.08 8.51
CA TYR A 111 10.94 13.65 7.22
C TYR A 111 11.47 12.26 6.90
N TYR A 112 10.58 11.36 6.51
CA TYR A 112 10.90 10.04 5.99
C TYR A 112 10.72 10.13 4.48
N LYS A 113 11.83 10.36 3.78
CA LYS A 113 11.90 10.14 2.34
C LYS A 113 12.35 8.69 2.15
N GLY A 114 11.69 7.97 1.24
CA GLY A 114 12.14 6.66 0.74
C GLY A 114 13.53 6.79 0.14
#